data_AF-A0A560DKA8-F1
#
_entry.id   AF-A0A560DKA8-F1
#
_cell.length_a   1.000
_cell.length_b   1.000
_cell.length_c   1.000
_cell.angle_alpha   90.00
_cell.angle_beta   90.00
_cell.angle_gamma   90.00
#
_symmetry.space_group_name_H-M   'P 1'
#
loop_
_entity.id
_entity.type
_entity.pdbx_description
1 polymer ?
#
loop_
_entity_poly.entity_id
_entity_poly.type
_entity_poly.pdbx_seq_one_letter_code
_entity_poly.pdbx_strand_id
1 'polypeptide(L)'
;MPLFEVADWTSGTFCVPTALATVTGKKISEVMEAINKQAALLGMKPFTQFEGIPTECWLKTLPSLGVSDRADTGHQGLTIEELFQRSCSPHPMLVLTSHKEMGAGHVFAAHGDQVVDTYTGGKVINFSQVPDDMKGFKVVAEIF
;
A
#
# COMPACT_ATOMS: atom_id res chain seq x y z
N MET A 1 7.91 0.77 -13.99
CA MET A 1 6.80 1.73 -14.10
C MET A 1 7.02 2.80 -13.03
N PRO A 2 6.54 4.04 -13.18
CA PRO A 2 6.55 5.02 -12.08
C PRO A 2 5.40 4.77 -11.10
N LEU A 3 5.38 5.48 -9.97
CA LEU A 3 4.17 5.65 -9.16
C LEU A 3 3.20 6.61 -9.86
N PHE A 4 1.90 6.39 -9.69
CA PHE A 4 0.85 7.27 -10.20
C PHE A 4 0.19 8.06 -9.08
N GLU A 5 -0.07 9.35 -9.32
CA GLU A 5 -0.95 10.12 -8.42
C GLU A 5 -2.38 9.55 -8.46
N VAL A 6 -3.04 9.54 -7.31
CA VAL A 6 -4.41 9.04 -7.15
C VAL A 6 -5.39 10.19 -7.39
N ALA A 7 -5.78 10.40 -8.63
CA ALA A 7 -6.56 11.57 -9.06
C ALA A 7 -7.95 11.69 -8.38
N ASP A 8 -8.56 10.58 -7.97
CA ASP A 8 -9.85 10.53 -7.28
C ASP A 8 -9.72 10.34 -5.76
N TRP A 9 -8.53 10.60 -5.20
CA TRP A 9 -8.30 10.52 -3.76
C TRP A 9 -9.13 11.55 -2.99
N THR A 10 -9.69 11.14 -1.85
CA THR A 10 -10.47 12.01 -0.97
C THR A 10 -10.02 11.86 0.48
N SER A 11 -10.23 12.91 1.29
CA SER A 11 -9.91 12.86 2.71
C SER A 11 -10.61 11.69 3.39
N GLY A 12 -9.82 10.84 4.05
CA GLY A 12 -10.31 9.64 4.72
C GLY A 12 -10.19 8.35 3.89
N THR A 13 -9.79 8.40 2.62
CA THR A 13 -9.44 7.19 1.86
C THR A 13 -8.31 6.42 2.58
N PHE A 14 -8.50 5.12 2.81
CA PHE A 14 -7.57 4.27 3.55
C PHE A 14 -6.34 3.83 2.73
N CYS A 15 -5.39 3.20 3.41
CA CYS A 15 -4.08 2.85 2.88
C CYS A 15 -4.12 1.88 1.69
N VAL A 16 -4.89 0.80 1.76
CA VAL A 16 -5.01 -0.22 0.70
C VAL A 16 -5.49 0.37 -0.63
N PRO A 17 -6.66 1.06 -0.73
CA PRO A 17 -7.10 1.62 -2.00
C PRO A 17 -6.13 2.67 -2.55
N THR A 18 -5.51 3.47 -1.68
CA THR A 18 -4.50 4.47 -2.06
C THR A 18 -3.26 3.81 -2.69
N ALA A 19 -2.68 2.81 -2.00
CA ALA A 19 -1.47 2.14 -2.45
C ALA A 19 -1.70 1.35 -3.74
N LEU A 20 -2.83 0.64 -3.87
CA LEU A 20 -3.17 -0.11 -5.07
C LEU A 20 -3.46 0.80 -6.27
N ALA A 21 -4.20 1.90 -6.08
CA ALA A 21 -4.41 2.89 -7.13
C ALA A 21 -3.07 3.47 -7.62
N THR A 22 -2.15 3.74 -6.69
CA THR A 22 -0.82 4.28 -7.00
C THR A 22 0.00 3.35 -7.89
N VAL A 23 0.06 2.05 -7.59
CA VAL A 23 0.92 1.12 -8.34
C VAL A 23 0.28 0.65 -9.66
N THR A 24 -1.04 0.79 -9.78
CA THR A 24 -1.80 0.37 -10.98
C THR A 24 -2.13 1.51 -11.93
N GLY A 25 -2.13 2.76 -11.46
CA GLY A 25 -2.65 3.92 -12.19
C GLY A 25 -4.17 3.91 -12.37
N LYS A 26 -4.89 3.05 -11.64
CA LYS A 26 -6.35 2.93 -11.69
C LYS A 26 -7.00 3.89 -10.70
N LYS A 27 -8.27 4.22 -10.96
CA LYS A 27 -9.12 4.95 -10.01
C LYS A 27 -9.41 4.11 -8.78
N ILE A 28 -9.64 4.75 -7.63
CA ILE A 28 -10.05 4.05 -6.40
C ILE A 28 -11.32 3.22 -6.64
N SER A 29 -12.29 3.75 -7.39
CA SER A 29 -13.51 3.01 -7.73
C SER A 29 -13.24 1.66 -8.43
N GLU A 30 -12.30 1.61 -9.36
CA GLU A 30 -11.91 0.37 -10.07
C GLU A 30 -11.16 -0.59 -9.14
N VAL A 31 -10.28 -0.07 -8.29
CA VAL A 31 -9.56 -0.84 -7.27
C VAL A 31 -10.55 -1.47 -6.28
N MET A 32 -11.51 -0.68 -5.80
CA MET A 32 -12.55 -1.15 -4.87
C MET A 32 -13.47 -2.18 -5.52
N GLU A 33 -13.78 -2.05 -6.81
CA GLU A 33 -14.53 -3.08 -7.54
C GLU A 33 -13.79 -4.41 -7.54
N ALA A 34 -12.48 -4.41 -7.80
CA ALA A 34 -11.65 -5.61 -7.77
C ALA A 34 -11.58 -6.22 -6.35
N ILE A 35 -11.35 -5.39 -5.33
CA ILE A 35 -11.34 -5.82 -3.91
C ILE A 35 -12.68 -6.45 -3.54
N ASN A 36 -13.81 -5.83 -3.92
CA ASN A 36 -15.13 -6.33 -3.56
C ASN A 36 -15.53 -7.60 -4.30
N LYS A 37 -15.06 -7.79 -5.54
CA LYS A 37 -15.15 -9.09 -6.23
C LYS A 37 -14.38 -10.16 -5.44
N GLN A 38 -13.17 -9.85 -4.97
CA GLN A 38 -12.38 -10.78 -4.17
C GLN A 38 -12.99 -11.05 -2.79
N ALA A 39 -13.56 -10.02 -2.14
CA ALA A 39 -14.29 -10.15 -0.88
C ALA A 39 -15.47 -11.12 -1.00
N ALA A 40 -16.24 -11.00 -2.09
CA ALA A 40 -17.37 -11.91 -2.36
C ALA A 40 -16.91 -13.36 -2.54
N LEU A 41 -15.78 -13.60 -3.23
CA LEU A 41 -15.19 -14.95 -3.36
C LEU A 41 -14.74 -15.53 -2.01
N LEU A 42 -14.39 -14.68 -1.04
CA LEU A 42 -14.01 -15.07 0.32
C LEU A 42 -15.21 -15.13 1.29
N GLY A 43 -16.43 -14.88 0.83
CA GLY A 43 -17.63 -14.85 1.68
C GLY A 43 -17.70 -13.63 2.61
N MET A 44 -16.96 -12.57 2.31
CA MET A 44 -16.95 -11.32 3.06
C MET A 44 -18.00 -10.33 2.52
N LYS A 45 -18.43 -9.40 3.37
CA LYS A 45 -19.24 -8.24 2.94
C LYS A 45 -18.39 -7.29 2.08
N PRO A 46 -19.01 -6.51 1.18
CA PRO A 46 -18.29 -5.51 0.42
C PRO A 46 -17.74 -4.41 1.35
N PHE A 47 -16.56 -3.92 1.00
CA PHE A 47 -15.86 -2.82 1.64
C PHE A 47 -16.07 -1.50 0.88
N THR A 48 -15.87 -0.42 1.60
CA THR A 48 -15.74 0.96 1.13
C THR A 48 -14.28 1.37 1.17
N GLN A 49 -13.95 2.48 0.51
CA GLN A 49 -12.60 3.03 0.54
C GLN A 49 -12.19 3.64 1.90
N PHE A 50 -13.12 3.71 2.86
CA PHE A 50 -12.97 4.40 4.14
C PHE A 50 -12.78 3.43 5.33
N GLU A 51 -12.46 2.18 5.06
CA GLU A 51 -12.28 1.16 6.10
C GLU A 51 -11.06 0.28 5.86
N GLY A 52 -10.66 -0.43 6.92
CA GLY A 52 -9.56 -1.39 6.87
C GLY A 52 -9.94 -2.63 6.07
N ILE A 53 -9.12 -2.99 5.08
CA ILE A 53 -9.32 -4.18 4.26
C ILE A 53 -8.35 -5.28 4.75
N PRO A 54 -8.84 -6.49 5.08
CA PRO A 54 -7.99 -7.59 5.52
C PRO A 54 -6.88 -7.92 4.52
N THR A 55 -5.68 -8.19 5.03
CA THR A 55 -4.49 -8.49 4.22
C THR A 55 -4.72 -9.61 3.22
N GLU A 56 -5.40 -10.68 3.64
CA GLU A 56 -5.74 -11.80 2.78
C GLU A 56 -6.62 -11.41 1.57
N CYS A 57 -7.48 -10.41 1.72
CA CYS A 57 -8.42 -9.99 0.70
C CYS A 57 -7.72 -9.16 -0.39
N TRP A 58 -6.98 -8.12 0.01
CA TRP A 58 -6.34 -7.25 -0.97
C TRP A 58 -5.13 -7.91 -1.65
N LEU A 59 -4.38 -8.78 -0.95
CA LEU A 59 -3.30 -9.56 -1.58
C LEU A 59 -3.82 -10.46 -2.70
N LYS A 60 -4.95 -11.16 -2.47
CA LYS A 60 -5.59 -11.99 -3.51
C LYS A 60 -6.16 -11.17 -4.67
N THR A 61 -6.32 -9.86 -4.50
CA THR A 61 -6.80 -8.96 -5.56
C THR A 61 -5.69 -8.57 -6.55
N LEU A 62 -4.41 -8.61 -6.14
CA LEU A 62 -3.26 -8.12 -6.94
C LEU A 62 -3.23 -8.67 -8.38
N PRO A 63 -3.38 -9.99 -8.63
CA PRO A 63 -3.29 -10.52 -9.99
C PRO A 63 -4.38 -9.97 -10.91
N SER A 64 -5.59 -9.73 -10.38
CA SER A 64 -6.71 -9.15 -11.15
C SER A 64 -6.48 -7.70 -11.55
N LEU A 65 -5.59 -7.01 -10.83
CA LEU A 65 -5.17 -5.63 -11.11
C LEU A 65 -3.91 -5.57 -11.98
N GLY A 66 -3.35 -6.72 -12.37
CA GLY A 66 -2.10 -6.79 -13.13
C GLY A 66 -0.85 -6.49 -12.29
N VAL A 67 -0.94 -6.62 -10.96
CA VAL A 67 0.18 -6.49 -10.03
C VAL A 67 0.65 -7.89 -9.65
N SER A 68 1.96 -8.11 -9.60
CA SER A 68 2.50 -9.39 -9.15
C SER A 68 2.33 -9.51 -7.63
N ASP A 69 2.11 -10.72 -7.15
CA ASP A 69 2.00 -11.04 -5.72
C ASP A 69 3.33 -11.50 -5.13
N ARG A 70 4.43 -11.32 -5.87
CA ARG A 70 5.78 -11.65 -5.42
C ARG A 70 6.15 -10.78 -4.22
N ALA A 71 6.21 -11.41 -3.05
CA ALA A 71 6.71 -10.80 -1.84
C ALA A 71 8.21 -11.06 -1.64
N ASP A 72 8.91 -10.05 -1.15
CA ASP A 72 10.28 -10.12 -0.62
C ASP A 72 10.26 -9.72 0.86
N THR A 73 11.01 -10.44 1.68
CA THR A 73 11.13 -10.21 3.13
C THR A 73 12.57 -9.83 3.52
N GLY A 74 13.44 -9.52 2.56
CA GLY A 74 14.84 -9.18 2.80
C GLY A 74 15.05 -7.96 3.71
N HIS A 75 14.10 -7.02 3.71
CA HIS A 75 14.10 -5.84 4.58
C HIS A 75 13.16 -5.94 5.79
N GLN A 76 12.67 -7.15 6.12
CA GLN A 76 11.79 -7.34 7.26
C GLN A 76 12.44 -6.85 8.57
N GLY A 77 11.69 -6.07 9.36
CA GLY A 77 12.12 -5.53 10.65
C GLY A 77 12.80 -4.16 10.60
N LEU A 78 13.13 -3.66 9.39
CA LEU A 78 13.57 -2.29 9.21
C LEU A 78 12.46 -1.28 9.53
N THR A 79 12.80 -0.10 10.04
CA THR A 79 11.89 1.05 10.00
C THR A 79 11.67 1.50 8.55
N ILE A 80 10.67 2.35 8.34
CA ILE A 80 10.43 2.95 7.03
C ILE A 80 11.63 3.82 6.60
N GLU A 81 12.24 4.59 7.51
CA GLU A 81 13.46 5.35 7.20
C GLU A 81 14.63 4.45 6.79
N GLU A 82 14.85 3.36 7.54
CA GLU A 82 15.91 2.39 7.23
C GLU A 82 15.67 1.73 5.88
N LEU A 83 14.41 1.48 5.51
CA LEU A 83 14.04 0.98 4.19
C LEU A 83 14.45 1.97 3.09
N PHE A 84 14.05 3.24 3.18
CA PHE A 84 14.40 4.25 2.16
C PHE A 84 15.91 4.52 2.07
N GLN A 85 16.68 4.29 3.15
CA GLN A 85 18.14 4.39 3.11
C GLN A 85 18.83 3.21 2.41
N ARG A 86 18.17 2.04 2.32
CA ARG A 86 18.78 0.78 1.85
C ARG A 86 18.18 0.27 0.54
N SER A 87 16.89 0.51 0.32
CA SER A 87 16.16 0.00 -0.83
C SER A 87 16.29 0.98 -1.99
N CYS A 88 16.72 0.45 -3.13
CA CYS A 88 16.75 1.15 -4.41
C CYS A 88 16.06 0.26 -5.45
N SER A 89 14.81 -0.16 -5.17
CA SER A 89 14.08 -0.97 -6.13
C SER A 89 13.87 -0.19 -7.44
N PRO A 90 14.24 -0.75 -8.60
CA PRO A 90 13.96 -0.14 -9.90
C PRO A 90 12.47 -0.21 -10.29
N HIS A 91 11.66 -0.93 -9.51
CA HIS A 91 10.23 -1.13 -9.74
C HIS A 91 9.41 -0.59 -8.57
N PRO A 92 8.18 -0.09 -8.83
CA PRO A 92 7.24 0.23 -7.78
C PRO A 92 6.98 -0.98 -6.90
N MET A 93 6.82 -0.74 -5.62
CA MET A 93 6.52 -1.77 -4.63
C MET A 93 5.44 -1.32 -3.68
N LEU A 94 4.64 -2.27 -3.21
CA LEU A 94 3.79 -2.10 -2.05
C LEU A 94 4.57 -2.51 -0.82
N VAL A 95 4.71 -1.61 0.15
CA VAL A 95 5.42 -1.88 1.41
C VAL A 95 4.40 -2.17 2.48
N LEU A 96 4.31 -3.43 2.90
CA LEU A 96 3.50 -3.84 4.04
C LEU A 96 4.31 -3.65 5.31
N THR A 97 3.75 -2.92 6.27
CA THR A 97 4.34 -2.66 7.58
C THR A 97 3.41 -3.12 8.70
N SER A 98 3.96 -3.33 9.88
CA SER A 98 3.21 -3.64 11.09
C SER A 98 3.79 -2.92 12.30
N HIS A 99 2.93 -2.60 13.26
CA HIS A 99 3.35 -2.10 14.57
C HIS A 99 3.12 -3.17 15.63
N LYS A 100 4.19 -3.72 16.21
CA LYS A 100 4.13 -4.86 17.17
C LYS A 100 3.15 -4.62 18.33
N GLU A 101 3.08 -3.39 18.83
CA GLU A 101 2.24 -3.06 19.99
C GLU A 101 0.77 -2.78 19.62
N MET A 102 0.49 -2.39 18.38
CA MET A 102 -0.87 -2.02 17.96
C MET A 102 -1.58 -3.13 17.20
N GLY A 103 -0.84 -4.14 16.71
CA GLY A 103 -1.38 -5.18 15.82
C GLY A 103 -1.90 -4.65 14.48
N ALA A 104 -1.72 -3.35 14.20
CA ALA A 104 -2.16 -2.69 12.99
C ALA A 104 -1.16 -2.93 11.85
N GLY A 105 -1.69 -3.29 10.68
CA GLY A 105 -0.96 -3.33 9.42
C GLY A 105 -1.21 -2.05 8.62
N HIS A 106 -0.17 -1.48 8.04
CA HIS A 106 -0.27 -0.34 7.14
C HIS A 106 0.46 -0.64 5.84
N VAL A 107 -0.07 -0.16 4.71
CA VAL A 107 0.52 -0.37 3.39
C VAL A 107 0.62 0.93 2.63
N PHE A 108 1.77 1.18 2.03
CA PHE A 108 2.01 2.33 1.17
C PHE A 108 2.73 1.90 -0.10
N ALA A 109 2.80 2.78 -1.10
CA ALA A 109 3.50 2.52 -2.33
C ALA A 109 4.82 3.31 -2.38
N ALA A 110 5.89 2.69 -2.84
CA ALA A 110 7.21 3.31 -2.94
C ALA A 110 7.92 2.95 -4.26
N HIS A 111 8.78 3.84 -4.74
CA HIS A 111 9.64 3.63 -5.92
C HIS A 111 10.87 4.54 -5.83
N GLY A 112 12.05 3.97 -5.63
CA GLY A 112 13.24 4.76 -5.27
C GLY A 112 12.97 5.61 -4.02
N ASP A 113 13.25 6.91 -4.10
CA ASP A 113 12.97 7.88 -3.03
C ASP A 113 11.53 8.41 -3.04
N GLN A 114 10.66 7.93 -3.94
CA GLN A 114 9.29 8.40 -4.05
C GLN A 114 8.34 7.54 -3.20
N VAL A 115 7.31 8.20 -2.66
CA VAL A 115 6.28 7.56 -1.83
C VAL A 115 4.90 8.13 -2.15
N VAL A 116 3.89 7.26 -2.09
CA VAL A 116 2.47 7.65 -2.01
C VAL A 116 1.81 6.87 -0.89
N ASP A 117 1.09 7.61 -0.05
CA ASP A 117 0.38 7.10 1.12
C ASP A 117 -0.81 8.01 1.47
N THR A 118 -1.62 7.64 2.46
CA THR A 118 -2.74 8.44 2.95
C THR A 118 -2.30 9.84 3.40
N TYR A 119 -1.15 9.98 4.08
CA TYR A 119 -0.63 11.28 4.52
C TYR A 119 -0.18 12.19 3.37
N THR A 120 0.08 11.61 2.19
CA THR A 120 0.46 12.38 0.99
C THR A 120 -0.76 12.96 0.27
N GLY A 121 -1.97 12.57 0.67
CA GLY A 121 -3.21 12.94 -0.02
C GLY A 121 -3.28 12.39 -1.46
N GLY A 122 -2.71 11.20 -1.69
CA GLY A 122 -2.67 10.56 -3.01
C GLY A 122 -1.64 11.14 -3.98
N LYS A 123 -0.72 11.99 -3.52
CA LYS A 123 0.31 12.62 -4.36
C LYS A 123 1.64 11.87 -4.30
N VAL A 124 2.35 11.85 -5.43
CA VAL A 124 3.73 11.35 -5.48
C VAL A 124 4.65 12.43 -4.92
N ILE A 125 5.31 12.12 -3.81
CA ILE A 125 6.29 13.01 -3.18
C ILE A 125 7.62 12.29 -2.97
N ASN A 126 8.71 13.05 -2.85
CA ASN A 126 9.96 12.50 -2.37
C ASN A 126 9.87 12.28 -0.86
N PHE A 127 10.25 11.10 -0.41
CA PHE A 127 10.34 10.75 0.99
C PHE A 127 11.38 11.63 1.69
N SER A 128 11.02 12.16 2.85
CA SER A 128 11.90 13.00 3.66
C SER A 128 11.93 12.56 5.11
N GLN A 129 10.78 12.18 5.67
CA GLN A 129 10.64 11.66 7.02
C GLN A 129 9.36 10.85 7.14
N VAL A 130 9.32 9.95 8.13
CA VAL A 130 8.09 9.24 8.50
C VAL A 130 7.19 10.17 9.33
N PRO A 131 5.88 10.24 9.03
CA PRO A 131 4.90 10.92 9.87
C PRO A 131 4.90 10.38 11.31
N ASP A 132 4.59 11.24 12.30
CA ASP A 132 4.65 10.86 13.72
C ASP A 132 3.75 9.67 14.09
N ASP A 133 2.59 9.55 13.43
CA ASP A 133 1.62 8.46 13.62
C ASP A 133 2.07 7.12 12.99
N MET A 134 3.09 7.16 12.14
CA MET A 134 3.70 5.97 11.52
C MET A 134 5.04 5.59 12.15
N LYS A 135 5.53 6.37 13.13
CA LYS A 135 6.74 6.01 13.88
C LYS A 135 6.54 4.68 14.62
N GLY A 136 7.53 3.81 14.52
CA GLY A 136 7.51 2.47 15.13
C GLY A 136 6.97 1.36 14.24
N PHE A 137 6.32 1.69 13.10
CA PHE A 137 5.99 0.69 12.09
C PHE A 137 7.27 0.08 11.51
N LYS A 138 7.25 -1.24 11.36
CA LYS A 138 8.35 -2.04 10.83
C LYS A 138 7.92 -2.76 9.57
N VAL A 139 8.81 -2.82 8.59
CA VAL A 139 8.59 -3.54 7.33
C VAL A 139 8.33 -5.02 7.62
N VAL A 140 7.29 -5.55 6.99
CA VAL A 140 6.93 -6.97 7.00
C VAL A 140 7.32 -7.60 5.68
N ALA A 141 6.94 -6.96 4.57
CA ALA A 141 7.24 -7.42 3.22
C ALA A 141 7.19 -6.26 2.22
N GLU A 142 7.96 -6.38 1.14
CA GLU A 142 7.85 -5.59 -0.08
C GLU A 142 7.19 -6.48 -1.15
N ILE A 143 6.21 -5.95 -1.89
CA ILE A 143 5.47 -6.70 -2.91
C ILE A 143 5.61 -6.00 -4.26
N PHE A 144 6.01 -6.74 -5.29
CA PHE A 144 6.35 -6.25 -6.63
C PHE A 144 5.44 -6.85 -7.70
#